data_AF-A0A831WND7-F1
#
_entry.id   AF-A0A831WND7-F1
#
_cell.length_a   1.000
_cell.length_b   1.000
_cell.length_c   1.000
_cell.angle_alpha   90.00
_cell.angle_beta   90.00
_cell.angle_gamma   90.00
#
_symmetry.space_group_name_H-M   'P 1'
#
loop_
_entity.id
_entity.type
_entity.pdbx_description
1 polymer ?
#
loop_
_entity_poly.entity_id
_entity_poly.type
_entity_poly.pdbx_seq_one_letter_code
_entity_poly.pdbx_strand_id
1 'polypeptide(L)'
;KEIVLKIDKLSSLSNKLKFLKWPIFRGIINLIESLVLGLKALTYSAEQATGEEEKLNSIDMFFTILIAFGLFTIFFIALPTTIAKYLDRYLSNLIIYNLFEGMLRISIFILYLNFISMIKEVKRVFEYHGAEHKVIYAYEAGEELKVDNVRKYSTLHPRCGTSFIFIVLVISILIFSLLGKQTLLLRIVYRVSIIPLIAGLSYEILKLSAKNMAIPLVKWAVAPGLWFQKFTTKEPDDSQLEVAIEALRGVLPEYNEIIK
;
A
#
# COMPACT_ATOMS: atom_id res chain seq x y z
N LYS A 1 -12.27 -27.22 -3.95
CA LYS A 1 -11.56 -26.81 -2.71
C LYS A 1 -12.57 -26.09 -1.85
N GLU A 2 -12.58 -26.32 -0.54
CA GLU A 2 -13.47 -25.62 0.38
C GLU A 2 -12.88 -24.23 0.71
N ILE A 3 -13.73 -23.20 0.77
CA ILE A 3 -13.33 -21.85 1.20
C ILE A 3 -13.60 -21.76 2.69
N VAL A 4 -12.57 -21.47 3.48
CA VAL A 4 -12.68 -21.26 4.92
C VAL A 4 -12.69 -19.77 5.21
N LEU A 5 -13.64 -19.32 6.03
CA LEU A 5 -13.78 -17.91 6.43
C LEU A 5 -13.51 -17.75 7.93
N LYS A 6 -12.74 -16.72 8.26
CA LYS A 6 -12.54 -16.24 9.64
C LYS A 6 -12.92 -14.78 9.73
N ILE A 7 -13.86 -14.47 10.62
CA ILE A 7 -14.40 -13.12 10.81
C ILE A 7 -14.09 -12.68 12.24
N ASP A 8 -13.36 -11.58 12.36
CA ASP A 8 -12.96 -10.99 13.64
C ASP A 8 -13.47 -9.55 13.77
N LYS A 9 -13.76 -9.12 15.01
CA LYS A 9 -14.11 -7.72 15.28
C LYS A 9 -12.88 -6.83 15.19
N LEU A 10 -12.96 -5.78 14.38
CA LEU A 10 -11.93 -4.75 14.31
C LEU A 10 -11.99 -3.86 15.56
N SER A 11 -10.96 -3.94 16.39
CA SER A 11 -10.73 -2.98 17.47
C SER A 11 -9.65 -1.98 17.05
N SER A 12 -10.00 -0.70 16.92
CA SER A 12 -9.04 0.35 16.59
C SER A 12 -8.51 1.01 17.87
N LEU A 13 -7.19 1.20 17.94
CA LEU A 13 -6.49 1.99 18.97
C LEU A 13 -7.00 3.43 19.00
N SER A 14 -7.46 3.96 17.86
CA SER A 14 -8.06 5.29 17.76
C SER A 14 -9.33 5.45 18.61
N ASN A 15 -10.01 4.35 18.95
CA ASN A 15 -11.17 4.38 19.85
C ASN A 15 -10.78 4.53 21.32
N LYS A 16 -9.54 4.20 21.69
CA LYS A 16 -9.03 4.34 23.07
C LYS A 16 -8.45 5.73 23.35
N LEU A 17 -7.83 6.37 22.36
CA LEU A 17 -7.16 7.67 22.52
C LEU A 17 -7.67 8.69 21.49
N LYS A 18 -8.32 9.76 21.96
CA LYS A 18 -8.98 10.75 21.08
C LYS A 18 -8.02 11.51 20.15
N PHE A 19 -6.79 11.80 20.58
CA PHE A 19 -5.82 12.53 19.75
C PHE A 19 -5.34 11.72 18.53
N LEU A 20 -5.42 10.38 18.58
CA LEU A 20 -5.11 9.52 17.42
C LEU A 20 -6.12 9.69 16.27
N LYS A 21 -7.24 10.37 16.50
CA LYS A 21 -8.21 10.72 15.45
C LYS A 21 -7.85 12.01 14.70
N TRP A 22 -6.85 12.76 15.16
CA TRP A 22 -6.39 13.97 14.48
C TRP A 22 -5.80 13.64 13.10
N PRO A 23 -5.88 14.59 12.13
CA PRO A 23 -5.22 14.43 10.84
C PRO A 23 -3.74 14.06 11.01
N ILE A 24 -3.16 13.35 10.03
CA ILE A 24 -1.78 12.84 10.06
C ILE A 24 -1.64 11.64 11.03
N PHE A 25 -1.94 11.82 12.32
CA PHE A 25 -1.85 10.75 13.32
C PHE A 25 -2.79 9.59 13.01
N ARG A 26 -4.04 9.88 12.60
CA ARG A 26 -4.99 8.85 12.19
C ARG A 26 -4.50 8.02 11.01
N GLY A 27 -3.78 8.66 10.07
CA GLY A 27 -3.23 7.99 8.91
C GLY A 27 -2.17 6.97 9.32
N ILE A 28 -1.25 7.39 10.19
CA ILE A 28 -0.21 6.51 10.74
C ILE A 28 -0.84 5.30 11.46
N ILE A 29 -1.82 5.54 12.34
CA ILE A 29 -2.48 4.47 13.09
C ILE A 29 -3.22 3.50 12.16
N ASN A 30 -3.98 4.01 11.19
CA ASN A 30 -4.70 3.16 10.25
C ASN A 30 -3.74 2.30 9.42
N LEU A 31 -2.59 2.85 9.00
CA LEU A 31 -1.58 2.09 8.26
C LEU A 31 -0.98 0.96 9.11
N ILE A 32 -0.68 1.23 10.40
CA ILE A 32 -0.17 0.22 11.32
C ILE A 32 -1.23 -0.87 11.57
N GLU A 33 -2.48 -0.48 11.81
CA GLU A 33 -3.59 -1.41 12.05
C GLU A 33 -3.83 -2.30 10.82
N SER A 34 -3.83 -1.73 9.61
CA SER A 34 -3.94 -2.48 8.36
C SER A 34 -2.75 -3.41 8.12
N LEU A 35 -1.52 -2.99 8.44
CA LEU A 35 -0.34 -3.85 8.32
C LEU A 35 -0.42 -5.05 9.27
N VAL A 36 -0.77 -4.83 10.53
CA VAL A 36 -0.91 -5.89 11.53
C VAL A 36 -2.03 -6.86 11.13
N LEU A 37 -3.16 -6.34 10.65
CA LEU A 37 -4.26 -7.17 10.15
C LEU A 37 -3.82 -8.00 8.94
N GLY A 38 -3.13 -7.40 7.99
CA GLY A 38 -2.61 -8.09 6.81
C GLY A 38 -1.66 -9.23 7.18
N LEU A 39 -0.72 -9.00 8.10
CA LEU A 39 0.19 -10.04 8.59
C LEU A 39 -0.57 -11.20 9.24
N LYS A 40 -1.56 -10.90 10.08
CA LYS A 40 -2.40 -11.94 10.70
C LYS A 40 -3.19 -12.75 9.66
N ALA A 41 -3.74 -12.08 8.65
CA ALA A 41 -4.48 -12.73 7.56
C ALA A 41 -3.59 -13.62 6.70
N LEU A 42 -2.35 -13.20 6.44
CA LEU A 42 -1.35 -14.00 5.74
C LEU A 42 -0.95 -15.24 6.53
N THR A 43 -0.66 -15.10 7.83
CA THR A 43 -0.37 -16.24 8.70
C THR A 43 -1.54 -17.22 8.76
N TYR A 44 -2.76 -16.71 8.93
CA TYR A 44 -3.95 -17.57 8.90
C TYR A 44 -4.08 -18.32 7.57
N SER A 45 -3.82 -17.66 6.45
CA SER A 45 -3.84 -18.30 5.13
C SER A 45 -2.77 -19.38 4.98
N ALA A 46 -1.58 -19.17 5.57
CA ALA A 46 -0.49 -20.14 5.57
C ALA A 46 -0.84 -21.37 6.43
N GLU A 47 -1.37 -21.17 7.65
CA GLU A 47 -1.85 -22.23 8.55
C GLU A 47 -2.87 -23.14 7.86
N GLN A 48 -3.84 -22.54 7.15
CA GLN A 48 -4.86 -23.31 6.41
C GLN A 48 -4.29 -24.03 5.18
N ALA A 49 -3.20 -23.52 4.59
CA ALA A 49 -2.59 -24.13 3.42
C ALA A 49 -1.65 -25.30 3.77
N THR A 50 -0.93 -25.22 4.90
CA THR A 50 0.02 -26.24 5.34
C THR A 50 -0.59 -27.26 6.30
N GLY A 51 -1.66 -26.90 7.00
CA GLY A 51 -2.22 -27.69 8.11
C GLY A 51 -1.36 -27.66 9.37
N GLU A 52 -0.33 -26.81 9.41
CA GLU A 52 0.56 -26.62 10.55
C GLU A 52 0.22 -25.31 11.26
N GLU A 53 0.23 -25.31 12.60
CA GLU A 53 0.14 -24.07 13.37
C GLU A 53 1.42 -23.23 13.19
N GLU A 54 1.43 -22.32 12.21
CA GLU A 54 2.45 -21.29 12.07
C GLU A 54 2.32 -20.24 13.20
N LYS A 55 2.95 -20.51 14.35
CA LYS A 55 3.05 -19.51 15.41
C LYS A 55 4.01 -18.41 14.98
N LEU A 56 3.49 -17.22 14.70
CA LEU A 56 4.28 -16.00 14.62
C LEU A 56 4.98 -15.77 15.95
N ASN A 57 6.25 -16.15 16.03
CA ASN A 57 7.11 -15.76 17.13
C ASN A 57 7.36 -14.24 17.06
N SER A 58 7.05 -13.53 18.15
CA SER A 58 7.24 -12.08 18.24
C SER A 58 8.67 -11.65 17.93
N ILE A 59 9.65 -12.50 18.24
CA ILE A 59 11.07 -12.26 17.95
C ILE A 59 11.33 -12.34 16.44
N ASP A 60 10.82 -13.37 15.77
CA ASP A 60 11.00 -13.55 14.32
C ASP A 60 10.30 -12.42 13.56
N MET A 61 9.10 -12.03 13.98
CA MET A 61 8.40 -10.88 13.42
C MET A 61 9.18 -9.57 13.62
N PHE A 62 9.79 -9.36 14.80
CA PHE A 62 10.64 -8.21 15.06
C PHE A 62 11.84 -8.17 14.11
N PHE A 63 12.56 -9.28 13.94
CA PHE A 63 13.71 -9.35 13.03
C PHE A 63 13.29 -9.20 11.56
N THR A 64 12.18 -9.80 11.13
CA THR A 64 11.67 -9.63 9.77
C THR A 64 11.32 -8.16 9.50
N ILE A 65 10.64 -7.48 10.43
CA ILE A 65 10.32 -6.05 10.30
C ILE A 65 11.61 -5.21 10.29
N LEU A 66 12.58 -5.52 11.16
CA LEU A 66 13.85 -4.81 11.24
C LEU A 66 14.66 -4.95 9.94
N ILE A 67 14.75 -6.17 9.39
CA ILE A 67 15.42 -6.45 8.13
C ILE A 67 14.70 -5.75 6.98
N ALA A 68 13.36 -5.85 6.90
CA ALA A 68 12.57 -5.19 5.87
C ALA A 68 12.76 -3.66 5.92
N PHE A 69 12.76 -3.06 7.12
CA PHE A 69 13.01 -1.64 7.30
C PHE A 69 14.45 -1.24 6.97
N GLY A 70 15.42 -2.09 7.29
CA GLY A 70 16.82 -1.91 6.90
C GLY A 70 17.00 -1.91 5.38
N LEU A 71 16.45 -2.93 4.70
CA LEU A 71 16.46 -3.01 3.23
C LEU A 71 15.72 -1.82 2.61
N PHE A 72 14.58 -1.42 3.18
CA PHE A 72 13.85 -0.23 2.72
C PHE A 72 14.71 1.03 2.82
N THR A 73 15.38 1.23 3.96
CA THR A 73 16.26 2.38 4.19
C THR A 73 17.44 2.35 3.22
N ILE A 74 18.02 1.18 2.94
CA ILE A 74 19.13 1.04 2.00
C ILE A 74 18.67 1.36 0.57
N PHE A 75 17.66 0.65 0.05
CA PHE A 75 17.28 0.73 -1.36
C PHE A 75 16.51 1.99 -1.72
N PHE A 76 15.64 2.50 -0.84
CA PHE A 76 14.74 3.62 -1.18
C PHE A 76 15.17 4.95 -0.57
N ILE A 77 16.10 4.95 0.39
CA ILE A 77 16.63 6.19 0.99
C ILE A 77 18.12 6.33 0.68
N ALA A 78 18.98 5.45 1.20
CA ALA A 78 20.43 5.63 1.13
C ALA A 78 20.98 5.54 -0.30
N LEU A 79 20.54 4.55 -1.08
CA LEU A 79 20.98 4.31 -2.45
C LEU A 79 20.68 5.50 -3.39
N PRO A 80 19.42 5.95 -3.56
CA PRO A 80 19.13 7.11 -4.42
C PRO A 80 19.84 8.37 -3.95
N THR A 81 19.94 8.58 -2.63
CA THR A 81 20.64 9.75 -2.06
C THR A 81 22.13 9.75 -2.42
N THR A 82 22.77 8.58 -2.34
CA THR A 82 24.20 8.44 -2.61
C THR A 82 24.51 8.63 -4.09
N ILE A 83 23.71 8.02 -4.97
CA ILE A 83 23.82 8.20 -6.42
C ILE A 83 23.61 9.69 -6.79
N ALA A 84 22.56 10.33 -6.28
CA ALA A 84 22.31 11.74 -6.52
C ALA A 84 23.49 12.61 -6.05
N LYS A 85 24.03 12.35 -4.86
CA LYS A 85 25.21 13.07 -4.33
C LYS A 85 26.44 12.92 -5.22
N TYR A 86 26.71 11.73 -5.76
CA TYR A 86 27.84 11.53 -6.69
C TYR A 86 27.68 12.36 -7.97
N LEU A 87 26.44 12.54 -8.42
CA LEU A 87 26.08 13.32 -9.59
C LEU A 87 25.91 14.83 -9.32
N ASP A 88 25.92 15.26 -8.05
CA ASP A 88 25.85 16.68 -7.65
C ASP A 88 26.93 17.52 -8.34
N ARG A 89 28.11 16.91 -8.59
CA ARG A 89 29.23 17.57 -9.30
C ARG A 89 28.89 18.00 -10.74
N TYR A 90 27.86 17.41 -11.33
CA TYR A 90 27.36 17.72 -12.68
C TYR A 90 26.06 18.53 -12.66
N LEU A 91 25.41 18.66 -11.50
CA LEU A 91 24.09 19.26 -11.34
C LEU A 91 24.18 20.52 -10.46
N SER A 92 24.59 21.64 -11.05
CA SER A 92 24.85 22.89 -10.30
C SER A 92 23.56 23.54 -9.74
N ASN A 93 22.40 23.27 -10.34
CA ASN A 93 21.12 23.85 -9.95
C ASN A 93 20.36 22.94 -8.96
N LEU A 94 20.01 23.49 -7.79
CA LEU A 94 19.28 22.78 -6.73
C LEU A 94 17.95 22.18 -7.21
N ILE A 95 17.23 22.86 -8.09
CA ILE A 95 15.95 22.36 -8.64
C ILE A 95 16.20 21.14 -9.51
N ILE A 96 17.21 21.20 -10.38
CA ILE A 96 17.57 20.08 -11.26
C ILE A 96 18.05 18.89 -10.44
N TYR A 97 18.84 19.14 -9.38
CA TYR A 97 19.28 18.12 -8.43
C TYR A 97 18.10 17.40 -7.77
N ASN A 98 17.15 18.17 -7.22
CA ASN A 98 15.99 17.61 -6.52
C ASN A 98 15.05 16.84 -7.47
N LEU A 99 14.86 17.34 -8.69
CA LEU A 99 14.07 16.66 -9.71
C LEU A 99 14.74 15.34 -10.14
N PHE A 100 16.04 15.37 -10.39
CA PHE A 100 16.83 14.18 -10.73
C PHE A 100 16.76 13.13 -9.62
N GLU A 101 16.96 13.52 -8.37
CA GLU A 101 16.86 12.62 -7.23
C GLU A 101 15.46 12.02 -7.09
N GLY A 102 14.41 12.82 -7.30
CA GLY A 102 13.04 12.34 -7.30
C GLY A 102 12.76 11.33 -8.41
N MET A 103 13.19 11.63 -9.63
CA MET A 103 13.08 10.71 -10.77
C MET A 103 13.85 9.42 -10.54
N LEU A 104 15.07 9.50 -9.99
CA LEU A 104 15.87 8.32 -9.65
C LEU A 104 15.14 7.43 -8.63
N ARG A 105 14.52 8.02 -7.60
CA ARG A 105 13.74 7.27 -6.61
C ARG A 105 12.54 6.56 -7.24
N ILE A 106 11.79 7.26 -8.09
CA ILE A 106 10.64 6.66 -8.82
C ILE A 106 11.13 5.51 -9.71
N SER A 107 12.22 5.70 -10.44
CA SER A 107 12.80 4.66 -11.30
C SER A 107 13.24 3.43 -10.52
N ILE A 108 13.97 3.60 -9.42
CA ILE A 108 14.36 2.48 -8.54
C ILE A 108 13.13 1.76 -8.01
N PHE A 109 12.09 2.50 -7.62
CA PHE A 109 10.85 1.91 -7.11
C PHE A 109 10.07 1.12 -8.16
N ILE A 110 9.93 1.66 -9.38
CA ILE A 110 9.29 0.95 -10.50
C ILE A 110 10.08 -0.30 -10.88
N LEU A 111 11.42 -0.20 -10.94
CA LEU A 111 12.28 -1.35 -11.21
C LEU A 111 12.09 -2.43 -10.15
N TYR A 112 12.11 -2.06 -8.87
CA TYR A 112 11.85 -2.97 -7.77
C TYR A 112 10.49 -3.67 -7.91
N LEU A 113 9.41 -2.93 -8.16
CA LEU A 113 8.08 -3.51 -8.36
C LEU A 113 8.05 -4.49 -9.53
N ASN A 114 8.71 -4.14 -10.63
CA ASN A 114 8.80 -5.00 -11.80
C ASN A 114 9.48 -6.33 -11.44
N PHE A 115 10.65 -6.29 -10.80
CA PHE A 115 11.39 -7.48 -10.38
C PHE A 115 10.59 -8.38 -9.44
N ILE A 116 9.98 -7.83 -8.39
CA ILE A 116 9.20 -8.67 -7.46
C ILE A 116 7.93 -9.22 -8.12
N SER A 117 7.33 -8.50 -9.07
CA SER A 117 6.13 -8.96 -9.77
C SER A 117 6.36 -10.20 -10.64
N MET A 118 7.63 -10.53 -10.93
CA MET A 118 8.02 -11.74 -11.66
C MET A 118 8.12 -12.97 -10.75
N ILE A 119 8.18 -12.78 -9.42
CA ILE A 119 8.19 -13.86 -8.43
C ILE A 119 6.77 -14.45 -8.37
N LYS A 120 6.64 -15.77 -8.54
CA LYS A 120 5.35 -16.46 -8.69
C LYS A 120 4.41 -16.19 -7.51
N GLU A 121 4.94 -16.22 -6.30
CA GLU A 121 4.24 -16.03 -5.04
C GLU A 121 3.73 -14.58 -4.93
N VAL A 122 4.56 -13.59 -5.28
CA VAL A 122 4.18 -12.17 -5.27
C VAL A 122 3.15 -11.88 -6.36
N LYS A 123 3.31 -12.46 -7.56
CA LYS A 123 2.33 -12.37 -8.63
C LYS A 123 0.97 -12.89 -8.17
N ARG A 124 0.94 -14.04 -7.47
CA ARG A 124 -0.29 -14.61 -6.91
C ARG A 124 -0.98 -13.67 -5.93
N VAL A 125 -0.22 -12.98 -5.07
CA VAL A 125 -0.76 -11.93 -4.18
C VAL A 125 -1.35 -10.77 -4.98
N PHE A 126 -0.70 -10.32 -6.05
CA PHE A 126 -1.22 -9.26 -6.93
C PHE A 126 -2.47 -9.67 -7.71
N GLU A 127 -2.64 -10.96 -8.02
CA GLU A 127 -3.87 -11.51 -8.60
C GLU A 127 -5.03 -11.44 -7.57
N TYR A 128 -4.81 -11.87 -6.32
CA TYR A 128 -5.84 -11.73 -5.26
C TYR A 128 -6.21 -10.27 -4.98
N HIS A 129 -5.24 -9.35 -5.06
CA HIS A 129 -5.51 -7.92 -4.97
C HIS A 129 -6.34 -7.42 -6.17
N GLY A 130 -6.08 -7.93 -7.38
CA GLY A 130 -6.95 -7.68 -8.54
C GLY A 130 -8.37 -8.21 -8.33
N ALA A 131 -8.53 -9.39 -7.71
CA ALA A 131 -9.83 -9.97 -7.37
C ALA A 131 -10.62 -9.09 -6.40
N GLU A 132 -9.97 -8.59 -5.34
CA GLU A 132 -10.57 -7.66 -4.37
C GLU A 132 -11.15 -6.43 -5.09
N HIS A 133 -10.36 -5.78 -5.96
CA HIS A 133 -10.83 -4.62 -6.71
C HIS A 133 -12.06 -4.91 -7.57
N LYS A 134 -12.07 -6.04 -8.28
CA LYS A 134 -13.20 -6.40 -9.15
C LYS A 134 -14.46 -6.68 -8.33
N VAL A 135 -14.33 -7.35 -7.19
CA VAL A 135 -15.44 -7.69 -6.30
C VAL A 135 -16.03 -6.43 -5.66
N ILE A 136 -15.18 -5.51 -5.21
CA ILE A 136 -15.61 -4.21 -4.68
C ILE A 136 -16.33 -3.39 -5.77
N TYR A 137 -15.82 -3.37 -7.00
CA TYR A 137 -16.50 -2.69 -8.10
C TYR A 137 -17.90 -3.26 -8.38
N ALA A 138 -18.03 -4.58 -8.43
CA ALA A 138 -19.32 -5.23 -8.65
C ALA A 138 -20.32 -4.89 -7.54
N TYR A 139 -19.85 -4.89 -6.29
CA TYR A 139 -20.65 -4.47 -5.13
C TYR A 139 -21.10 -3.01 -5.25
N GLU A 140 -20.20 -2.11 -5.60
CA GLU A 140 -20.50 -0.68 -5.74
C GLU A 140 -21.45 -0.37 -6.90
N ALA A 141 -21.43 -1.20 -7.94
CA ALA A 141 -22.36 -1.13 -9.05
C ALA A 141 -23.75 -1.73 -8.71
N GLY A 142 -23.91 -2.31 -7.52
CA GLY A 142 -25.15 -2.97 -7.09
C GLY A 142 -25.42 -4.28 -7.85
N GLU A 143 -24.38 -4.92 -8.40
CA GLU A 143 -24.52 -6.20 -9.07
C GLU A 143 -24.48 -7.36 -8.09
N GLU A 144 -25.15 -8.46 -8.46
CA GLU A 144 -25.07 -9.69 -7.70
C GLU A 144 -23.62 -10.23 -7.69
N LEU A 145 -23.11 -10.54 -6.50
CA LEU A 145 -21.74 -11.04 -6.28
C LEU A 145 -21.58 -12.47 -6.80
N LYS A 146 -21.47 -12.61 -8.12
CA LYS A 146 -21.19 -13.84 -8.87
C LYS A 146 -19.95 -13.66 -9.72
N VAL A 147 -19.21 -14.75 -9.96
CA VAL A 147 -17.95 -14.74 -10.73
C VAL A 147 -18.12 -14.06 -12.09
N ASP A 148 -19.17 -14.40 -12.84
CA ASP A 148 -19.42 -13.84 -14.18
C ASP A 148 -19.63 -12.31 -14.16
N ASN A 149 -20.34 -11.80 -13.16
CA ASN A 149 -20.58 -10.37 -12.98
C ASN A 149 -19.31 -9.64 -12.56
N VAL A 150 -18.54 -10.23 -11.65
CA VAL A 150 -17.30 -9.66 -11.13
C VAL A 150 -16.20 -9.62 -12.19
N ARG A 151 -16.10 -10.65 -13.05
CA ARG A 151 -14.99 -10.83 -14.01
C ARG A 151 -14.78 -9.63 -14.93
N LYS A 152 -15.86 -8.95 -15.33
CA LYS A 152 -15.82 -7.83 -16.29
C LYS A 152 -15.23 -6.53 -15.73
N TYR A 153 -15.12 -6.41 -14.42
CA TYR A 153 -14.62 -5.19 -13.77
C TYR A 153 -13.11 -5.05 -13.89
N SER A 154 -12.62 -3.81 -13.75
CA SER A 154 -11.19 -3.51 -13.83
C SER A 154 -10.45 -3.92 -12.56
N THR A 155 -9.20 -4.33 -12.71
CA THR A 155 -8.25 -4.48 -11.60
C THR A 155 -7.68 -3.13 -11.12
N LEU A 156 -8.08 -2.00 -11.70
CA LEU A 156 -7.64 -0.66 -11.30
C LEU A 156 -8.77 0.07 -10.57
N HIS A 157 -8.63 0.27 -9.26
CA HIS A 157 -9.64 0.89 -8.41
C HIS A 157 -9.14 2.20 -7.78
N PRO A 158 -9.86 3.33 -7.91
CA PRO A 158 -9.37 4.64 -7.47
C PRO A 158 -9.34 4.83 -5.95
N ARG A 159 -9.97 3.94 -5.19
CA ARG A 159 -9.92 3.94 -3.72
C ARG A 159 -8.88 2.97 -3.16
N CYS A 160 -8.06 2.36 -4.01
CA CYS A 160 -7.05 1.41 -3.57
C CYS A 160 -5.90 2.10 -2.81
N GLY A 161 -5.45 1.44 -1.75
CA GLY A 161 -4.27 1.81 -0.98
C GLY A 161 -2.95 1.76 -1.75
N THR A 162 -2.84 1.21 -2.96
CA THR A 162 -1.57 1.30 -3.74
C THR A 162 -1.38 2.65 -4.42
N SER A 163 -2.47 3.40 -4.66
CA SER A 163 -2.36 4.82 -5.00
C SER A 163 -1.77 5.64 -3.85
N PHE A 164 -1.85 5.16 -2.60
CA PHE A 164 -1.11 5.72 -1.46
C PHE A 164 0.40 5.75 -1.70
N ILE A 165 0.96 4.67 -2.25
CA ILE A 165 2.42 4.55 -2.46
C ILE A 165 2.89 5.63 -3.43
N PHE A 166 2.13 5.86 -4.50
CA PHE A 166 2.42 6.94 -5.43
C PHE A 166 2.35 8.32 -4.74
N ILE A 167 1.31 8.56 -3.93
CA ILE A 167 1.19 9.81 -3.15
C ILE A 167 2.38 9.97 -2.21
N VAL A 168 2.79 8.91 -1.49
CA VAL A 168 3.97 8.90 -0.62
C VAL A 168 5.22 9.28 -1.38
N LEU A 169 5.44 8.74 -2.59
CA LEU A 169 6.60 9.09 -3.41
C LEU A 169 6.60 10.57 -3.80
N VAL A 170 5.47 11.09 -4.27
CA VAL A 170 5.33 12.51 -4.67
C VAL A 170 5.55 13.44 -3.47
N ILE A 171 4.88 13.17 -2.35
CA ILE A 171 5.02 13.95 -1.12
C ILE A 171 6.44 13.85 -0.56
N SER A 172 7.10 12.70 -0.65
CA SER A 172 8.51 12.55 -0.28
C SER A 172 9.41 13.44 -1.12
N ILE A 173 9.19 13.53 -2.43
CA ILE A 173 9.99 14.41 -3.32
C ILE A 173 9.80 15.87 -2.91
N LEU A 174 8.55 16.30 -2.69
CA LEU A 174 8.23 17.67 -2.30
C LEU A 174 8.86 18.02 -0.94
N ILE A 175 8.64 17.22 0.10
CA ILE A 175 9.16 17.49 1.44
C ILE A 175 10.69 17.45 1.45
N PHE A 176 11.32 16.46 0.81
CA PHE A 176 12.78 16.38 0.81
C PHE A 176 13.44 17.48 -0.01
N SER A 177 12.77 18.04 -1.02
CA SER A 177 13.28 19.18 -1.79
C SER A 177 13.46 20.44 -0.94
N LEU A 178 12.70 20.57 0.16
CA LEU A 178 12.75 21.70 1.10
C LEU A 178 13.87 21.58 2.14
N LEU A 179 14.52 20.42 2.27
CA LEU A 179 15.51 20.14 3.31
C LEU A 179 16.91 20.74 3.02
N GLY A 180 17.16 21.20 1.79
CA GLY A 180 18.43 21.85 1.42
C GLY A 180 19.65 20.93 1.37
N LYS A 181 20.85 21.53 1.32
CA LYS A 181 22.14 20.81 1.26
C LYS A 181 22.57 20.38 2.67
N GLN A 182 22.93 19.11 2.81
CA GLN A 182 23.25 18.46 4.08
C GLN A 182 24.36 17.44 3.88
N THR A 183 25.02 17.02 4.96
CA THR A 183 25.92 15.85 4.91
C THR A 183 25.11 14.57 4.63
N LEU A 184 25.75 13.54 4.09
CA LEU A 184 25.05 12.31 3.68
C LEU A 184 24.33 11.63 4.84
N LEU A 185 25.00 11.50 6.00
CA LEU A 185 24.44 10.88 7.18
C LEU A 185 23.24 11.67 7.71
N LEU A 186 23.39 12.99 7.84
CA LEU A 186 22.34 13.86 8.35
C LEU A 186 21.09 13.82 7.45
N ARG A 187 21.31 13.77 6.13
CA ARG A 187 20.23 13.62 5.16
C ARG A 187 19.46 12.32 5.31
N ILE A 188 20.15 11.20 5.53
CA ILE A 188 19.51 9.89 5.76
C ILE A 188 18.68 9.94 7.05
N VAL A 189 19.25 10.47 8.15
CA VAL A 189 18.57 10.57 9.45
C VAL A 189 17.29 11.42 9.35
N TYR A 190 17.35 12.59 8.70
CA TYR A 190 16.16 13.43 8.52
C TYR A 190 15.09 12.74 7.68
N ARG A 191 15.47 12.08 6.58
CA ARG A 191 14.52 11.38 5.72
C ARG A 191 13.81 10.26 6.44
N VAL A 192 14.53 9.46 7.24
CA VAL A 192 13.96 8.41 8.07
C VAL A 192 13.01 8.99 9.12
N SER A 193 13.43 10.06 9.80
CA SER A 193 12.64 10.70 10.87
C SER A 193 11.33 11.32 10.36
N ILE A 194 11.29 11.74 9.09
CA ILE A 194 10.14 12.40 8.45
C ILE A 194 9.13 11.39 7.85
N ILE A 195 9.46 10.09 7.77
CA ILE A 195 8.57 9.04 7.23
C ILE A 195 7.16 9.09 7.86
N PRO A 196 6.99 9.16 9.20
CA PRO A 196 5.65 9.19 9.79
C PRO A 196 4.81 10.37 9.32
N LEU A 197 5.43 11.55 9.18
CA LEU A 197 4.78 12.75 8.68
C LEU A 197 4.33 12.57 7.22
N ILE A 198 5.21 12.04 6.37
CA ILE A 198 4.89 11.75 4.95
C ILE A 198 3.73 10.76 4.87
N ALA A 199 3.77 9.68 5.64
CA ALA A 199 2.74 8.66 5.65
C ALA A 199 1.38 9.23 6.09
N GLY A 200 1.37 10.02 7.16
CA GLY A 200 0.16 10.67 7.65
C GLY A 200 -0.42 11.67 6.63
N LEU A 201 0.40 12.55 6.06
CA LEU A 201 -0.04 13.49 5.02
C LEU A 201 -0.57 12.78 3.77
N SER A 202 0.13 11.73 3.32
CA SER A 202 -0.27 10.96 2.14
C SER A 202 -1.63 10.28 2.35
N TYR A 203 -1.91 9.83 3.57
CA TYR A 203 -3.19 9.21 3.91
C TYR A 203 -4.32 10.23 3.85
N GLU A 204 -4.09 11.44 4.35
CA GLU A 204 -5.08 12.52 4.27
C GLU A 204 -5.39 12.90 2.83
N ILE A 205 -4.35 13.01 1.99
CA ILE A 205 -4.51 13.32 0.57
C ILE A 205 -5.29 12.21 -0.13
N LEU A 206 -4.98 10.93 0.11
CA LEU A 206 -5.72 9.81 -0.46
C LEU A 206 -7.20 9.83 -0.04
N LYS A 207 -7.47 10.10 1.24
CA LYS A 207 -8.83 10.17 1.76
C LYS A 207 -9.62 11.32 1.14
N LEU A 208 -8.99 12.47 0.93
CA LEU A 208 -9.59 13.61 0.26
C LEU A 208 -9.83 13.33 -1.23
N SER A 209 -8.85 12.74 -1.93
CA SER A 209 -8.97 12.43 -3.36
C SER A 209 -10.10 11.44 -3.62
N ALA A 210 -10.25 10.42 -2.77
CA ALA A 210 -11.33 9.44 -2.88
C ALA A 210 -12.72 10.08 -2.68
N LYS A 211 -12.86 11.05 -1.77
CA LYS A 211 -14.12 11.77 -1.54
C LYS A 211 -14.48 12.74 -2.66
N ASN A 212 -13.48 13.28 -3.34
CA ASN A 212 -13.66 14.35 -4.33
C ASN A 212 -13.48 13.86 -5.78
N MET A 213 -13.65 12.56 -6.02
CA MET A 213 -13.49 11.95 -7.35
C MET A 213 -14.43 12.49 -8.43
N ALA A 214 -15.53 13.16 -8.09
CA ALA A 214 -16.39 13.80 -9.08
C ALA A 214 -15.68 14.97 -9.80
N ILE A 215 -14.67 15.59 -9.16
CA ILE A 215 -13.97 16.76 -9.69
C ILE A 215 -12.95 16.33 -10.76
N PRO A 216 -13.01 16.87 -11.99
CA PRO A 216 -12.11 16.48 -13.09
C PRO A 216 -10.62 16.64 -12.76
N LEU A 217 -10.24 17.72 -12.06
CA LEU A 217 -8.87 17.95 -11.63
C LEU A 217 -8.37 16.86 -10.67
N VAL A 218 -9.23 16.41 -9.75
CA VAL A 218 -8.91 15.31 -8.82
C VAL A 218 -8.75 14.00 -9.58
N LYS A 219 -9.62 13.70 -10.55
CA LYS A 219 -9.48 12.52 -11.41
C LYS A 219 -8.14 12.50 -12.14
N TRP A 220 -7.75 13.65 -12.73
CA TRP A 220 -6.48 13.77 -13.43
C TRP A 220 -5.28 13.58 -12.48
N ALA A 221 -5.33 14.17 -11.29
CA ALA A 221 -4.27 14.03 -10.29
C ALA A 221 -4.13 12.59 -9.75
N VAL A 222 -5.22 11.82 -9.68
CA VAL A 222 -5.24 10.42 -9.24
C VAL A 222 -4.81 9.45 -10.36
N ALA A 223 -4.95 9.83 -11.64
CA ALA A 223 -4.68 8.95 -12.77
C ALA A 223 -3.27 8.33 -12.78
N PRO A 224 -2.18 9.06 -12.46
CA PRO A 224 -0.86 8.45 -12.32
C PRO A 224 -0.83 7.37 -11.22
N GLY A 225 -1.53 7.60 -10.11
CA GLY A 225 -1.68 6.62 -9.03
C GLY A 225 -2.46 5.37 -9.44
N LEU A 226 -3.36 5.45 -10.42
CA LEU A 226 -4.01 4.30 -11.04
C LEU A 226 -3.05 3.52 -11.95
N TRP A 227 -2.13 4.19 -12.64
CA TRP A 227 -1.13 3.49 -13.45
C TRP A 227 -0.16 2.67 -12.60
N PHE A 228 0.16 3.16 -11.40
CA PHE A 228 0.96 2.39 -10.43
C PHE A 228 0.31 1.06 -10.05
N GLN A 229 -1.02 0.97 -10.05
CA GLN A 229 -1.72 -0.27 -9.77
C GLN A 229 -1.40 -1.37 -10.79
N LYS A 230 -1.06 -1.05 -12.04
CA LYS A 230 -0.68 -2.05 -13.06
C LYS A 230 0.53 -2.90 -12.66
N PHE A 231 1.36 -2.38 -11.74
CA PHE A 231 2.50 -3.09 -11.19
C PHE A 231 2.16 -3.95 -9.97
N THR A 232 1.04 -3.67 -9.29
CA THR A 232 0.65 -4.30 -8.01
C THR A 232 -0.68 -5.05 -8.08
N THR A 233 -1.34 -5.08 -9.23
CA THR A 233 -2.54 -5.88 -9.52
C THR A 233 -2.31 -6.69 -10.78
N LYS A 234 -2.89 -7.89 -10.82
CA LYS A 234 -2.89 -8.81 -11.96
C LYS A 234 -4.28 -9.40 -12.14
N GLU A 235 -4.55 -9.90 -13.34
CA GLU A 235 -5.83 -10.55 -13.64
C GLU A 235 -5.97 -11.85 -12.82
N PRO A 236 -7.00 -11.98 -11.97
CA PRO A 236 -7.23 -13.17 -11.19
C PRO A 236 -7.87 -14.29 -12.00
N ASP A 237 -7.68 -15.53 -11.53
CA ASP A 237 -8.49 -16.67 -11.97
C ASP A 237 -9.85 -16.72 -11.23
N ASP A 238 -10.76 -17.57 -11.70
CA ASP A 238 -12.10 -17.69 -11.12
C ASP A 238 -12.09 -18.15 -9.67
N SER A 239 -11.13 -19.00 -9.26
CA SER A 239 -11.02 -19.45 -7.88
C SER A 239 -10.63 -18.30 -6.93
N GLN A 240 -9.85 -17.34 -7.43
CA GLN A 240 -9.51 -16.13 -6.66
C GLN A 240 -10.68 -15.18 -6.58
N LEU A 241 -11.50 -15.09 -7.64
CA LEU A 241 -12.74 -14.31 -7.62
C LEU A 241 -13.73 -14.89 -6.59
N GLU A 242 -13.90 -16.21 -6.54
CA GLU A 242 -14.73 -16.90 -5.54
C GLU A 242 -14.27 -16.58 -4.11
N VAL A 243 -12.96 -16.70 -3.84
CA VAL A 243 -12.40 -16.35 -2.52
C VAL A 243 -12.64 -14.88 -2.16
N ALA A 244 -12.44 -13.96 -3.11
CA ALA A 244 -12.68 -12.54 -2.87
C ALA A 244 -14.16 -12.21 -2.65
N ILE A 245 -15.08 -12.88 -3.36
CA ILE A 245 -16.53 -12.77 -3.17
C ILE A 245 -16.91 -13.21 -1.77
N GLU A 246 -16.46 -14.40 -1.33
CA GLU A 246 -16.76 -14.93 -0.01
C GLU A 246 -16.15 -14.07 1.11
N ALA A 247 -14.94 -13.56 0.91
CA ALA A 247 -14.33 -12.62 1.84
C ALA A 247 -15.15 -11.32 1.97
N LEU A 248 -15.65 -10.76 0.86
CA LEU A 248 -16.51 -9.57 0.91
C LEU A 248 -17.85 -9.88 1.60
N ARG A 249 -18.52 -10.99 1.25
CA ARG A 249 -19.76 -11.40 1.90
C ARG A 249 -19.59 -11.53 3.41
N GLY A 250 -18.46 -12.07 3.86
CA GLY A 250 -18.14 -12.20 5.28
C GLY A 250 -18.10 -10.89 6.07
N VAL A 251 -17.93 -9.74 5.40
CA VAL A 251 -17.89 -8.41 6.04
C VAL A 251 -19.10 -7.53 5.73
N LEU A 252 -20.02 -8.01 4.89
CA LEU A 252 -21.25 -7.28 4.55
C LEU A 252 -22.39 -7.66 5.50
N PRO A 253 -23.10 -6.70 6.12
CA PRO A 253 -24.21 -6.98 7.03
C PRO A 253 -25.31 -7.82 6.38
N GLU A 254 -25.59 -7.62 5.10
CA GLU A 254 -26.62 -8.34 4.35
C GLU A 254 -26.40 -9.86 4.35
N TYR A 255 -25.14 -10.29 4.37
CA TYR A 255 -24.72 -11.69 4.22
C TYR A 255 -24.21 -12.32 5.52
N ASN A 256 -24.00 -11.53 6.57
CA ASN A 256 -23.43 -12.02 7.83
C ASN A 256 -24.25 -11.57 9.05
N GLU A 257 -25.00 -12.49 9.64
CA GLU A 257 -25.82 -12.26 10.84
C GLU A 257 -25.00 -11.88 12.09
N ILE A 258 -23.71 -12.21 12.13
CA ILE A 258 -22.81 -11.82 13.24
C ILE A 258 -22.50 -10.31 13.16
N ILE A 259 -22.63 -9.70 11.98
CA ILE A 259 -22.35 -8.28 11.71
C ILE A 259 -23.63 -7.43 11.70
N LYS A 260 -24.81 -8.01 11.40
CA LYS A 260 -26.12 -7.34 11.55
C LYS A 260 -26.34 -6.88 13.00
#